data_AF-A0A0D6M424-F1
#
_entry.id   AF-A0A0D6M424-F1
#
_cell.length_a   1.000
_cell.length_b   1.000
_cell.length_c   1.000
_cell.angle_alpha   90.00
_cell.angle_beta   90.00
_cell.angle_gamma   90.00
#
_symmetry.space_group_name_H-M   'P 1'
#
loop_
_entity.id
_entity.type
_entity.pdbx_description
1 polymer ?
#
loop_
_entity_poly.entity_id
_entity_poly.type
_entity_poly.pdbx_seq_one_letter_code
_entity_poly.pdbx_strand_id
1 'polypeptide(L)'
;MLLGQAFVIFHAAHRGNSLLTDHSEPVSFGDLSSVGDCHPECDGGCSESRSAVACFRCKHFTQTLRNKAGNGFKCVAHCDDTYYLDGANCKMCSPHCHSCTQAEICETCPGAQLLVDVLHSPQYGKCVDKCGEGQVADYETNLVQARCVLRADRCGVGYYLNGVGKCDQCDVACATCHGPGSLGCDTCAKGYGNRSTGYCRQCCTEGQSPDNFRCEDCSPNAKYAPRGHRGSSLFWSFVWVLVVVVIVSFFGSVAYCTLRDDRNQIDYTPLPHYNSHTDEVHILDSESEDEDLVLDSKGVEI
;
A
#
# COMPACT_ATOMS: atom_id res chain seq x y z
N MET A 1 67.34 -73.20 -4.88
CA MET A 1 67.15 -71.74 -4.64
C MET A 1 66.42 -71.19 -5.86
N LEU A 2 65.09 -71.31 -5.92
CA LEU A 2 64.06 -70.38 -5.41
C LEU A 2 64.01 -69.01 -6.12
N LEU A 3 63.06 -68.89 -7.06
CA LEU A 3 62.06 -67.83 -7.33
C LEU A 3 62.30 -66.36 -6.88
N GLY A 4 61.87 -65.42 -7.73
CA GLY A 4 61.43 -64.06 -7.35
C GLY A 4 61.70 -63.02 -8.46
N GLN A 5 60.78 -62.72 -9.37
CA GLN A 5 59.68 -61.74 -9.29
C GLN A 5 60.11 -60.27 -9.17
N ALA A 6 59.51 -59.47 -10.07
CA ALA A 6 59.62 -58.03 -10.19
C ALA A 6 59.07 -57.28 -8.96
N PHE A 7 59.63 -56.10 -8.68
CA PHE A 7 58.96 -55.07 -7.89
C PHE A 7 59.10 -53.72 -8.59
N VAL A 8 57.94 -53.16 -8.96
CA VAL A 8 57.72 -51.76 -9.27
C VAL A 8 57.61 -51.00 -7.95
N ILE A 9 58.38 -49.93 -7.77
CA ILE A 9 58.07 -48.88 -6.78
C ILE A 9 58.18 -47.53 -7.47
N PHE A 10 57.04 -46.83 -7.52
CA PHE A 10 56.88 -45.43 -7.88
C PHE A 10 57.54 -44.52 -6.83
N HIS A 11 58.25 -43.47 -7.27
CA HIS A 11 58.35 -42.23 -6.50
C HIS A 11 58.30 -41.02 -7.44
N ALA A 12 57.27 -40.21 -7.24
CA ALA A 12 57.08 -38.88 -7.80
C ALA A 12 57.92 -37.84 -7.04
N ALA A 13 58.42 -36.80 -7.72
CA ALA A 13 58.49 -35.43 -7.21
C ALA A 13 59.05 -34.43 -8.24
N HIS A 14 58.22 -33.42 -8.54
CA HIS A 14 58.53 -32.01 -8.84
C HIS A 14 59.64 -31.64 -9.84
N ARG A 15 59.22 -31.21 -11.04
CA ARG A 15 59.96 -30.19 -11.80
C ARG A 15 59.23 -28.86 -11.69
N GLY A 16 59.94 -27.89 -11.12
CA GLY A 16 59.44 -26.58 -10.74
C GLY A 16 58.94 -25.73 -11.90
N ASN A 17 57.82 -25.10 -11.63
CA ASN A 17 57.18 -24.03 -12.36
C ASN A 17 58.00 -22.74 -12.15
N SER A 18 58.28 -21.97 -13.20
CA SER A 18 58.85 -20.62 -13.08
C SER A 18 58.32 -19.73 -14.21
N LEU A 19 57.23 -19.03 -13.88
CA LEU A 19 56.89 -17.67 -14.28
C LEU A 19 57.28 -17.26 -15.72
N LEU A 20 56.36 -17.49 -16.65
CA LEU A 20 56.20 -16.56 -17.77
C LEU A 20 55.49 -15.32 -17.20
N THR A 21 56.25 -14.33 -16.80
CA THR A 21 55.74 -12.98 -16.56
C THR A 21 55.19 -12.47 -17.88
N ASP A 22 53.86 -12.49 -18.01
CA ASP A 22 53.12 -11.75 -19.03
C ASP A 22 53.40 -10.26 -18.79
N HIS A 23 54.40 -9.74 -19.47
CA HIS A 23 54.66 -8.31 -19.53
C HIS A 23 53.52 -7.69 -20.35
N SER A 24 52.44 -7.31 -19.67
CA SER A 24 51.50 -6.35 -20.20
C SER A 24 52.21 -4.99 -20.30
N GLU A 25 52.86 -4.75 -21.44
CA GLU A 25 53.33 -3.42 -21.81
C GLU A 25 52.12 -2.47 -21.88
N PRO A 26 52.21 -1.24 -21.35
CA PRO A 26 51.16 -0.27 -21.52
C PRO A 26 51.08 0.09 -23.00
N VAL A 27 50.00 -0.33 -23.66
CA VAL A 27 49.71 0.03 -25.06
C VAL A 27 49.74 1.55 -25.17
N SER A 28 50.78 2.07 -25.81
CA SER A 28 50.91 3.48 -26.15
C SER A 28 49.77 3.85 -27.11
N PHE A 29 49.13 5.00 -26.90
CA PHE A 29 48.02 5.55 -27.69
C PHE A 29 48.42 5.96 -29.13
N GLY A 30 49.35 5.23 -29.76
CA GLY A 30 49.91 5.50 -31.09
C GLY A 30 49.80 4.35 -32.11
N ASP A 31 49.45 3.12 -31.70
CA ASP A 31 49.51 1.92 -32.57
C ASP A 31 48.14 1.27 -32.88
N LEU A 32 47.03 1.96 -32.61
CA LEU A 32 45.70 1.46 -32.98
C LEU A 32 45.41 1.76 -34.46
N SER A 33 45.79 0.84 -35.34
CA SER A 33 45.38 0.90 -36.75
C SER A 33 43.88 0.65 -36.86
N SER A 34 43.14 1.62 -37.40
CA SER A 34 41.72 1.44 -37.69
C SER A 34 41.53 0.40 -38.78
N VAL A 35 40.58 -0.52 -38.58
CA VAL A 35 40.11 -1.37 -39.66
C VAL A 35 39.19 -0.59 -40.62
N GLY A 36 38.98 -1.12 -41.83
CA GLY A 36 38.02 -0.58 -42.79
C GLY A 36 36.56 -0.88 -42.41
N ASP A 37 35.61 -0.22 -43.08
CA ASP A 37 34.16 -0.42 -42.91
C ASP A 37 33.67 -0.28 -41.45
N CYS A 38 34.08 0.78 -40.74
CA CYS A 38 33.59 1.06 -39.38
C CYS A 38 32.09 1.34 -39.32
N HIS A 39 31.49 1.16 -38.13
CA HIS A 39 30.10 1.52 -37.87
C HIS A 39 29.86 3.03 -38.09
N PRO A 40 28.71 3.47 -38.64
CA PRO A 40 28.44 4.89 -38.95
C PRO A 40 28.47 5.83 -37.73
N GLU A 41 28.31 5.28 -36.53
CA GLU A 41 28.39 6.02 -35.27
C GLU A 41 29.81 6.13 -34.70
N CYS A 42 30.81 5.51 -35.33
CA CYS A 42 32.22 5.67 -34.95
C CYS A 42 32.79 6.99 -35.50
N ASP A 43 33.61 7.65 -34.70
CA ASP A 43 34.43 8.80 -35.10
C ASP A 43 35.90 8.50 -34.77
N GLY A 44 36.81 8.76 -35.72
CA GLY A 44 38.25 8.54 -35.54
C GLY A 44 38.74 7.09 -35.66
N GLY A 45 37.88 6.14 -36.08
CA GLY A 45 38.27 4.75 -36.40
C GLY A 45 37.65 3.69 -35.47
N CYS A 46 37.94 2.43 -35.77
CA CYS A 46 37.43 1.28 -35.05
C CYS A 46 38.43 0.10 -35.03
N SER A 47 38.36 -0.76 -34.00
CA SER A 47 39.13 -1.99 -33.91
C SER A 47 38.48 -3.18 -34.61
N GLU A 48 37.18 -3.11 -34.91
CA GLU A 48 36.40 -4.16 -35.56
C GLU A 48 35.42 -3.56 -36.57
N SER A 49 35.34 -4.15 -37.77
CA SER A 49 34.49 -3.65 -38.86
C SER A 49 33.01 -3.76 -38.50
N ARG A 50 32.22 -2.74 -38.83
CA ARG A 50 30.76 -2.66 -38.65
C ARG A 50 30.26 -2.81 -37.21
N SER A 51 31.14 -2.67 -36.22
CA SER A 51 30.82 -2.86 -34.80
C SER A 51 30.69 -1.51 -34.07
N ALA A 52 29.51 -1.23 -33.49
CA ALA A 52 29.24 -0.01 -32.72
C ALA A 52 29.90 0.00 -31.32
N VAL A 53 30.45 -1.14 -30.89
CA VAL A 53 31.10 -1.32 -29.58
C VAL A 53 32.63 -1.35 -29.66
N ALA A 54 33.16 -1.21 -30.87
CA ALA A 54 34.59 -1.27 -31.20
C ALA A 54 35.13 0.06 -31.74
N CYS A 55 34.36 1.15 -31.60
CA CYS A 55 34.79 2.48 -32.00
C CYS A 55 35.85 3.02 -31.03
N PHE A 56 36.79 3.82 -31.52
CA PHE A 56 37.72 4.55 -30.64
C PHE A 56 37.04 5.75 -29.97
N ARG A 57 36.11 6.41 -30.68
CA ARG A 57 35.24 7.47 -30.17
C ARG A 57 33.88 7.41 -30.85
N CYS A 58 32.85 7.93 -30.19
CA CYS A 58 31.52 8.05 -30.76
C CYS A 58 31.30 9.40 -31.44
N LYS A 59 30.54 9.38 -32.54
CA LYS A 59 30.10 10.58 -33.24
C LYS A 59 29.05 11.36 -32.46
N HIS A 60 28.06 10.67 -31.90
CA HIS A 60 26.96 11.27 -31.14
C HIS A 60 27.05 10.93 -29.66
N PHE A 61 26.49 9.79 -29.23
CA PHE A 61 26.38 9.44 -27.82
C PHE A 61 27.11 8.14 -27.47
N THR A 62 27.59 8.08 -26.22
CA THR A 62 28.24 6.92 -25.61
C THR A 62 27.27 6.24 -24.65
N GLN A 63 26.95 4.97 -24.88
CA GLN A 63 26.10 4.18 -23.99
C GLN A 63 26.91 3.13 -23.24
N THR A 64 26.83 3.16 -21.91
CA THR A 64 27.60 2.25 -21.05
C THR A 64 27.01 0.84 -21.06
N LEU A 65 27.86 -0.17 -21.22
CA LEU A 65 27.45 -1.57 -21.27
C LEU A 65 27.58 -2.23 -19.89
N ARG A 66 26.48 -2.82 -19.40
CA ARG A 66 26.42 -3.47 -18.07
C ARG A 66 27.32 -4.69 -17.94
N ASN A 67 27.57 -5.41 -19.04
CA ASN A 67 28.19 -6.74 -19.03
C ASN A 67 29.72 -6.74 -19.23
N LYS A 68 30.36 -5.58 -19.40
CA LYS A 68 31.78 -5.49 -19.79
C LYS A 68 32.61 -4.71 -18.79
N ALA A 69 32.72 -5.25 -17.55
CA ALA A 69 33.67 -4.88 -16.50
C ALA A 69 34.05 -3.38 -16.40
N GLY A 70 33.09 -2.48 -16.58
CA GLY A 70 33.25 -1.02 -16.45
C GLY A 70 33.87 -0.27 -17.63
N ASN A 71 34.47 -0.94 -18.63
CA ASN A 71 35.25 -0.27 -19.69
C ASN A 71 34.60 -0.34 -21.09
N GLY A 72 33.46 -1.00 -21.24
CA GLY A 72 32.77 -1.12 -22.54
C GLY A 72 31.72 -0.03 -22.78
N PHE A 73 31.74 0.59 -23.96
CA PHE A 73 30.69 1.47 -24.45
C PHE A 73 30.18 1.05 -25.84
N LYS A 74 28.99 1.49 -26.19
CA LYS A 74 28.36 1.40 -27.50
C LYS A 74 28.12 2.81 -28.02
N CYS A 75 28.49 3.09 -29.26
CA CYS A 75 28.15 4.35 -29.91
C CYS A 75 26.73 4.28 -30.48
N VAL A 76 25.91 5.26 -30.14
CA VAL A 76 24.50 5.32 -30.54
C VAL A 76 24.13 6.73 -31.00
N ALA A 77 23.21 6.79 -31.98
CA ALA A 77 22.63 8.05 -32.46
C ALA A 77 21.61 8.63 -31.47
N HIS A 78 20.95 7.77 -30.69
CA HIS A 78 20.02 8.10 -29.61
C HIS A 78 20.19 7.08 -28.47
N CYS A 79 19.93 7.46 -27.23
CA CYS A 79 19.97 6.52 -26.12
C CYS A 79 18.89 5.44 -26.29
N ASP A 80 19.25 4.18 -26.08
CA ASP A 80 18.27 3.08 -26.03
C ASP A 80 17.28 3.29 -24.87
N ASP A 81 16.09 2.67 -24.96
CA ASP A 81 15.16 2.59 -23.84
C ASP A 81 15.87 2.02 -22.60
N THR A 82 15.46 2.44 -21.39
CA THR A 82 16.17 2.22 -20.10
C THR A 82 17.44 3.06 -19.89
N TYR A 83 17.74 4.01 -20.78
CA TYR A 83 18.79 5.00 -20.58
C TYR A 83 18.25 6.42 -20.72
N TYR A 84 18.82 7.34 -19.94
CA TYR A 84 18.58 8.78 -20.05
C TYR A 84 19.84 9.49 -20.52
N LEU A 85 19.66 10.60 -21.21
CA LEU A 85 20.76 11.40 -21.72
C LEU A 85 21.32 12.29 -20.61
N ASP A 86 22.62 12.15 -20.34
CA ASP A 86 23.38 13.04 -19.46
C ASP A 86 24.60 13.60 -20.21
N GLY A 87 24.42 14.78 -20.81
CA GLY A 87 25.39 15.37 -21.73
C GLY A 87 25.52 14.56 -23.02
N ALA A 88 26.68 13.94 -23.22
CA ALA A 88 26.94 13.04 -24.35
C ALA A 88 26.85 11.54 -23.98
N ASN A 89 26.57 11.23 -22.71
CA ASN A 89 26.55 9.87 -22.20
C ASN A 89 25.11 9.41 -21.94
N CYS A 90 24.77 8.23 -22.43
CA CYS A 90 23.55 7.54 -22.05
C CYS A 90 23.80 6.79 -20.74
N LYS A 91 23.13 7.24 -19.67
CA LYS A 91 23.20 6.65 -18.34
C LYS A 91 21.97 5.77 -18.10
N MET A 92 22.16 4.65 -17.41
CA MET A 92 21.08 3.69 -17.17
C MET A 92 20.08 4.24 -16.15
N CYS A 93 18.80 4.01 -16.41
CA CYS A 93 17.70 4.24 -15.47
C CYS A 93 17.77 3.30 -14.27
N SER A 94 17.08 3.65 -13.19
CA SER A 94 16.80 2.74 -12.08
C SER A 94 16.08 1.49 -12.61
N PRO A 95 16.36 0.29 -12.06
CA PRO A 95 15.72 -0.95 -12.50
C PRO A 95 14.19 -0.95 -12.31
N HIS A 96 13.64 0.02 -11.59
CA HIS A 96 12.21 0.22 -11.40
C HIS A 96 11.54 1.08 -12.48
N CYS A 97 12.31 1.61 -13.44
CA CYS A 97 11.80 2.38 -14.57
C CYS A 97 11.97 1.60 -15.87
N HIS A 98 11.07 1.83 -16.83
CA HIS A 98 11.27 1.40 -18.22
C HIS A 98 11.99 2.49 -19.03
N SER A 99 11.49 3.73 -19.00
CA SER A 99 12.21 4.92 -19.46
C SER A 99 12.28 5.96 -18.34
N CYS A 100 13.25 6.87 -18.40
CA CYS A 100 13.46 7.86 -17.34
C CYS A 100 14.07 9.15 -17.87
N THR A 101 13.80 10.26 -17.19
CA THR A 101 14.49 11.54 -17.42
C THR A 101 15.79 11.64 -16.62
N GLN A 102 15.82 10.96 -15.47
CA GLN A 102 16.95 10.88 -14.56
C GLN A 102 16.98 9.48 -13.96
N ALA A 103 18.12 9.09 -13.38
CA ALA A 103 18.29 7.74 -12.81
C ALA A 103 17.08 7.27 -11.99
N GLU A 104 16.51 8.13 -11.15
CA GLU A 104 15.41 7.78 -10.23
C GLU A 104 14.04 8.35 -10.59
N ILE A 105 13.92 9.09 -11.70
CA ILE A 105 12.67 9.74 -12.14
C ILE A 105 12.21 9.06 -13.43
N CYS A 106 11.26 8.14 -13.30
CA CYS A 106 10.71 7.41 -14.43
C CYS A 106 9.81 8.31 -15.29
N GLU A 107 9.87 8.11 -16.61
CA GLU A 107 8.87 8.60 -17.55
C GLU A 107 7.84 7.53 -17.87
N THR A 108 8.30 6.26 -17.93
CA THR A 108 7.43 5.11 -18.06
C THR A 108 7.84 4.01 -17.09
N CYS A 109 6.85 3.27 -16.61
CA CYS A 109 6.99 2.17 -15.68
C CYS A 109 6.94 0.82 -16.40
N PRO A 110 7.67 -0.18 -15.89
CA PRO A 110 7.63 -1.53 -16.45
C PRO A 110 6.26 -2.18 -16.23
N GLY A 111 5.76 -2.87 -17.26
CA GLY A 111 4.53 -3.66 -17.16
C GLY A 111 3.28 -2.81 -16.93
N ALA A 112 2.40 -3.27 -16.03
CA ALA A 112 1.12 -2.64 -15.74
C ALA A 112 1.15 -1.68 -14.53
N GLN A 113 2.34 -1.21 -14.14
CA GLN A 113 2.50 -0.28 -13.02
C GLN A 113 2.02 1.14 -13.37
N LEU A 114 1.63 1.87 -12.34
CA LEU A 114 1.14 3.24 -12.42
C LEU A 114 2.29 4.22 -12.15
N LEU A 115 2.40 5.26 -12.97
CA LEU A 115 3.36 6.34 -12.76
C LEU A 115 2.78 7.39 -11.81
N VAL A 116 3.48 7.75 -10.75
CA VAL A 116 3.04 8.84 -9.86
C VAL A 116 3.34 10.21 -10.49
N ASP A 117 2.28 10.89 -10.93
CA ASP A 117 2.33 12.19 -11.61
C ASP A 117 1.67 13.27 -10.73
N VAL A 118 2.16 13.40 -9.50
CA VAL A 118 1.72 14.42 -8.55
C VAL A 118 2.92 15.28 -8.18
N LEU A 119 2.94 16.51 -8.67
CA LEU A 119 4.03 17.45 -8.40
C LEU A 119 4.18 17.71 -6.90
N HIS A 120 5.41 17.81 -6.41
CA HIS A 120 5.77 17.94 -4.99
C HIS A 120 5.44 16.72 -4.10
N SER A 121 4.94 15.62 -4.68
CA SER A 121 4.82 14.36 -3.95
C SER A 121 6.21 13.73 -3.76
N PRO A 122 6.52 13.13 -2.60
CA PRO A 122 7.79 12.42 -2.40
C PRO A 122 7.94 11.21 -3.33
N GLN A 123 6.84 10.72 -3.90
CA GLN A 123 6.82 9.60 -4.84
C GLN A 123 6.75 10.04 -6.30
N TYR A 124 6.86 11.35 -6.59
CA TYR A 124 6.82 11.85 -7.96
C TYR A 124 7.84 11.13 -8.86
N GLY A 125 7.38 10.66 -10.02
CA GLY A 125 8.22 9.91 -10.97
C GLY A 125 8.57 8.50 -10.53
N LYS A 126 7.90 7.94 -9.51
CA LYS A 126 8.03 6.53 -9.11
C LYS A 126 6.91 5.67 -9.68
N CYS A 127 7.22 4.40 -9.85
CA CYS A 127 6.32 3.37 -10.33
C CYS A 127 5.73 2.60 -9.16
N VAL A 128 4.40 2.50 -9.11
CA VAL A 128 3.66 1.86 -8.02
C VAL A 128 2.53 0.99 -8.56
N ASP A 129 2.16 -0.07 -7.82
CA ASP A 129 1.03 -0.92 -8.21
C ASP A 129 -0.32 -0.29 -7.82
N LYS A 130 -0.32 0.62 -6.84
CA LYS A 130 -1.51 1.32 -6.33
C LYS A 130 -1.18 2.76 -6.00
N CYS A 131 -2.10 3.68 -6.31
CA CYS A 131 -1.97 5.08 -5.96
C CYS A 131 -2.12 5.30 -4.44
N GLY A 132 -1.47 6.35 -3.94
CA GLY A 132 -1.52 6.75 -2.53
C GLY A 132 -2.86 7.37 -2.12
N GLU A 133 -2.96 7.76 -0.85
CA GLU A 133 -4.15 8.44 -0.34
C GLU A 133 -4.41 9.77 -1.08
N GLY A 134 -5.68 10.04 -1.40
CA GLY A 134 -6.10 11.25 -2.13
C GLY A 134 -5.79 11.23 -3.64
N GLN A 135 -5.12 10.19 -4.13
CA GLN A 135 -4.80 10.00 -5.54
C GLN A 135 -5.71 8.94 -6.16
N VAL A 136 -5.85 9.00 -7.48
CA VAL A 136 -6.63 8.05 -8.26
C VAL A 136 -5.88 7.69 -9.54
N ALA A 137 -6.05 6.43 -9.96
CA ALA A 137 -5.50 5.98 -11.22
C ALA A 137 -6.31 6.60 -12.36
N ASP A 138 -5.60 7.26 -13.26
CA ASP A 138 -6.12 7.83 -14.48
C ASP A 138 -5.61 7.01 -15.66
N TYR A 139 -6.56 6.29 -16.28
CA TYR A 139 -6.35 5.41 -17.42
C TYR A 139 -6.69 6.10 -18.75
N GLU A 140 -7.21 7.33 -18.72
CA GLU A 140 -7.84 7.96 -19.88
C GLU A 140 -6.96 9.07 -20.46
N THR A 141 -6.29 9.85 -19.62
CA THR A 141 -5.54 11.02 -20.09
C THR A 141 -4.20 10.70 -20.75
N ASN A 142 -3.65 9.50 -20.52
CA ASN A 142 -2.40 9.06 -21.11
C ASN A 142 -2.56 7.66 -21.72
N LEU A 143 -2.47 7.59 -23.04
CA LEU A 143 -2.63 6.36 -23.82
C LEU A 143 -1.45 5.40 -23.69
N VAL A 144 -0.28 5.89 -23.28
CA VAL A 144 0.94 5.10 -23.15
C VAL A 144 0.96 4.37 -21.82
N GLN A 145 0.56 5.06 -20.74
CA GLN A 145 0.59 4.51 -19.40
C GLN A 145 -0.36 5.22 -18.45
N ALA A 146 -1.04 4.44 -17.61
CA ALA A 146 -1.86 4.97 -16.55
C ALA A 146 -1.02 5.64 -15.44
N ARG A 147 -1.55 6.73 -14.89
CA ARG A 147 -0.85 7.56 -13.90
C ARG A 147 -1.68 7.78 -12.65
N CYS A 148 -1.02 7.96 -11.52
CA CYS A 148 -1.64 8.43 -10.29
C CYS A 148 -1.67 9.95 -10.32
N VAL A 149 -2.89 10.50 -10.34
CA VAL A 149 -3.16 11.94 -10.30
C VAL A 149 -4.01 12.27 -9.07
N LEU A 150 -4.07 13.54 -8.68
CA LEU A 150 -4.97 13.96 -7.61
C LEU A 150 -6.43 13.88 -8.09
N ARG A 151 -7.35 13.61 -7.17
CA ARG A 151 -8.80 13.60 -7.47
C ARG A 151 -9.28 14.92 -8.07
N ALA A 152 -8.77 16.03 -7.56
CA ALA A 152 -9.09 17.37 -8.03
C ALA A 152 -8.63 17.62 -9.48
N ASP A 153 -7.47 17.07 -9.89
CA ASP A 153 -6.96 17.24 -11.25
C ASP A 153 -7.75 16.40 -12.25
N ARG A 154 -8.25 15.23 -11.83
CA ARG A 154 -9.07 14.36 -12.68
C ARG A 154 -10.46 14.94 -12.97
N CYS A 155 -11.14 15.45 -11.95
CA CYS A 155 -12.53 15.93 -12.09
C CYS A 155 -12.66 17.44 -12.25
N GLY A 156 -11.62 18.20 -11.93
CA GLY A 156 -11.68 19.67 -11.85
C GLY A 156 -12.36 20.16 -10.59
N VAL A 157 -12.35 21.49 -10.41
CA VAL A 157 -13.01 22.16 -9.28
C VAL A 157 -14.54 22.06 -9.39
N GLY A 158 -15.22 21.84 -8.26
CA GLY A 158 -16.69 21.71 -8.22
C GLY A 158 -17.22 20.33 -8.61
N TYR A 159 -16.34 19.35 -8.82
CA TYR A 159 -16.71 17.94 -9.03
C TYR A 159 -15.92 17.04 -8.08
N TYR A 160 -16.48 15.88 -7.76
CA TYR A 160 -15.81 14.84 -7.00
C TYR A 160 -15.88 13.50 -7.72
N LEU A 161 -14.94 12.61 -7.43
CA LEU A 161 -14.95 11.27 -7.96
C LEU A 161 -15.89 10.37 -7.14
N ASN A 162 -16.94 9.85 -7.76
CA ASN A 162 -17.87 8.94 -7.11
C ASN A 162 -17.30 7.51 -6.98
N GLY A 163 -18.03 6.63 -6.29
CA GLY A 163 -17.62 5.24 -6.08
C GLY A 163 -17.50 4.39 -7.36
N VAL A 164 -18.02 4.88 -8.48
CA VAL A 164 -17.95 4.23 -9.81
C VAL A 164 -16.77 4.80 -10.63
N GLY A 165 -16.02 5.77 -10.11
CA GLY A 165 -14.90 6.39 -10.80
C GLY A 165 -15.32 7.42 -11.86
N LYS A 166 -16.54 7.97 -11.77
CA LYS A 166 -17.03 9.10 -12.58
C LYS A 166 -17.04 10.39 -11.77
N CYS A 167 -16.91 11.52 -12.46
CA CYS A 167 -16.94 12.83 -11.84
C CYS A 167 -18.38 13.32 -11.73
N ASP A 168 -18.87 13.46 -10.50
CA ASP A 168 -20.19 14.00 -10.18
C ASP A 168 -20.06 15.41 -9.61
N GLN A 169 -21.10 16.24 -9.79
CA GLN A 169 -21.09 17.63 -9.35
C GLN A 169 -21.20 17.73 -7.83
N CYS A 170 -20.44 18.66 -7.24
CA CYS A 170 -20.56 19.03 -5.84
C CYS A 170 -21.93 19.65 -5.52
N ASP A 171 -22.30 19.60 -4.24
CA ASP A 171 -23.43 20.36 -3.72
C ASP A 171 -23.21 21.88 -3.92
N VAL A 172 -24.28 22.64 -4.12
CA VAL A 172 -24.25 24.09 -4.31
C VAL A 172 -23.63 24.85 -3.14
N ALA A 173 -23.62 24.25 -1.95
CA ALA A 173 -22.96 24.79 -0.77
C ALA A 173 -21.42 24.66 -0.80
N CYS A 174 -20.87 23.80 -1.65
CA CYS A 174 -19.43 23.53 -1.73
C CYS A 174 -18.78 24.24 -2.94
N ALA A 175 -17.56 24.76 -2.75
CA ALA A 175 -16.69 25.13 -3.87
C ALA A 175 -15.85 23.94 -4.34
N THR A 176 -15.37 23.12 -3.39
CA THR A 176 -14.72 21.83 -3.65
C THR A 176 -15.27 20.78 -2.70
N CYS A 177 -15.37 19.54 -3.16
CA CYS A 177 -15.93 18.44 -2.37
C CYS A 177 -15.19 17.12 -2.63
N HIS A 178 -15.25 16.22 -1.65
CA HIS A 178 -14.71 14.85 -1.73
C HIS A 178 -15.83 13.79 -1.79
N GLY A 179 -17.10 14.21 -1.73
CA GLY A 179 -18.27 13.34 -1.71
C GLY A 179 -19.59 14.10 -1.93
N PRO A 180 -20.72 13.39 -1.97
CA PRO A 180 -22.03 13.97 -2.21
C PRO A 180 -22.54 14.82 -1.04
N GLY A 181 -23.36 15.82 -1.36
CA GLY A 181 -24.10 16.65 -0.40
C GLY A 181 -23.23 17.65 0.37
N SER A 182 -23.88 18.44 1.24
CA SER A 182 -23.22 19.52 2.00
C SER A 182 -22.19 19.05 3.05
N LEU A 183 -22.21 17.75 3.38
CA LEU A 183 -21.26 17.13 4.32
C LEU A 183 -19.93 16.76 3.65
N GLY A 184 -19.93 16.58 2.33
CA GLY A 184 -18.75 16.24 1.55
C GLY A 184 -17.91 17.44 1.13
N CYS A 185 -18.16 18.64 1.66
CA CYS A 185 -17.42 19.83 1.25
C CYS A 185 -16.03 19.90 1.91
N ASP A 186 -15.00 20.14 1.11
CA ASP A 186 -13.67 20.52 1.61
C ASP A 186 -13.58 22.03 1.80
N THR A 187 -14.18 22.78 0.88
CA THR A 187 -14.28 24.24 0.94
C THR A 187 -15.69 24.70 0.62
N CYS A 188 -16.15 25.75 1.29
CA CYS A 188 -17.50 26.30 1.10
C CYS A 188 -17.56 27.26 -0.09
N ALA A 189 -18.69 27.23 -0.80
CA ALA A 189 -19.01 28.19 -1.84
C ALA A 189 -19.20 29.60 -1.27
N LYS A 190 -19.17 30.61 -2.14
CA LYS A 190 -19.41 31.99 -1.74
C LYS A 190 -20.82 32.13 -1.14
N GLY A 191 -20.91 32.71 0.06
CA GLY A 191 -22.18 32.80 0.80
C GLY A 191 -22.49 31.58 1.66
N TYR A 192 -21.51 30.67 1.85
CA TYR A 192 -21.58 29.56 2.78
C TYR A 192 -20.35 29.55 3.72
N GLY A 193 -20.48 28.97 4.91
CA GLY A 193 -19.39 28.77 5.87
C GLY A 193 -19.55 27.49 6.69
N ASN A 194 -18.45 27.01 7.30
CA ASN A 194 -18.38 25.73 8.04
C ASN A 194 -17.80 25.84 9.46
N ARG A 195 -17.79 27.03 10.04
CA ARG A 195 -17.08 27.32 11.29
C ARG A 195 -17.80 26.75 12.52
N SER A 196 -19.13 26.67 12.50
CA SER A 196 -19.96 26.14 13.61
C SER A 196 -20.06 24.61 13.62
N THR A 197 -20.49 24.00 12.51
CA THR A 197 -20.89 22.58 12.45
C THR A 197 -19.92 21.68 11.68
N GLY A 198 -18.89 22.24 11.03
CA GLY A 198 -17.91 21.49 10.24
C GLY A 198 -18.39 21.11 8.83
N TYR A 199 -19.60 21.49 8.43
CA TYR A 199 -20.11 21.37 7.06
C TYR A 199 -20.66 22.71 6.57
N CYS A 200 -20.71 22.92 5.26
CA CYS A 200 -21.05 24.22 4.70
C CYS A 200 -22.55 24.53 4.85
N ARG A 201 -22.85 25.66 5.50
CA ARG A 201 -24.20 26.20 5.67
C ARG A 201 -24.26 27.62 5.12
N GLN A 202 -25.44 28.01 4.67
CA GLN A 202 -25.64 29.33 4.10
C GLN A 202 -25.41 30.41 5.15
N CYS A 203 -24.72 31.48 4.77
CA CYS A 203 -24.46 32.62 5.63
C CYS A 203 -25.77 33.32 6.00
N CYS A 204 -25.90 33.76 7.26
CA CYS A 204 -27.03 34.55 7.70
C CYS A 204 -27.13 35.87 6.93
N THR A 205 -28.34 36.26 6.54
CA THR A 205 -28.59 37.61 5.97
C THR A 205 -28.73 38.65 7.09
N GLU A 206 -28.61 39.94 6.78
CA GLU A 206 -28.71 41.01 7.76
C GLU A 206 -30.00 40.89 8.61
N GLY A 207 -29.83 40.82 9.93
CA GLY A 207 -30.92 40.68 10.90
C GLY A 207 -31.29 39.25 11.32
N GLN A 208 -30.68 38.21 10.73
CA GLN A 208 -30.88 36.82 11.16
C GLN A 208 -29.83 36.41 12.21
N SER A 209 -30.28 35.77 13.29
CA SER A 209 -29.38 35.14 14.26
C SER A 209 -29.13 33.66 13.93
N PRO A 210 -27.89 33.15 14.11
CA PRO A 210 -27.55 31.75 13.86
C PRO A 210 -28.41 30.75 14.63
N ASP A 211 -28.82 31.13 15.85
CA ASP A 211 -29.60 30.29 16.76
C ASP A 211 -31.01 29.98 16.23
N ASN A 212 -31.59 30.89 15.44
CA ASN A 212 -32.99 30.79 15.04
C ASN A 212 -33.17 30.33 13.58
N PHE A 213 -32.24 30.69 12.69
CA PHE A 213 -32.40 30.52 11.24
C PHE A 213 -31.55 29.43 10.63
N ARG A 214 -30.88 28.62 11.45
CA ARG A 214 -30.10 27.49 10.94
C ARG A 214 -29.08 27.96 9.86
N CYS A 215 -28.47 29.12 10.07
CA CYS A 215 -27.50 29.76 9.18
C CYS A 215 -26.14 29.93 9.87
N GLU A 216 -25.10 30.20 9.09
CA GLU A 216 -23.74 30.41 9.56
C GLU A 216 -23.42 31.90 9.71
N ASP A 217 -22.75 32.32 10.79
CA ASP A 217 -22.18 33.66 10.86
C ASP A 217 -20.81 33.68 10.15
N CYS A 218 -20.83 34.15 8.90
CA CYS A 218 -19.66 34.27 8.04
C CYS A 218 -18.84 35.55 8.29
N SER A 219 -19.21 36.36 9.29
CA SER A 219 -18.49 37.59 9.61
C SER A 219 -17.06 37.28 10.09
N PRO A 220 -16.06 38.10 9.72
CA PRO A 220 -14.67 37.86 10.13
C PRO A 220 -14.49 37.87 11.65
N ASN A 221 -15.36 38.58 12.39
CA ASN A 221 -15.32 38.72 13.85
C ASN A 221 -16.16 37.69 14.62
N ALA A 222 -16.77 36.73 13.93
CA ALA A 222 -17.60 35.72 14.56
C ALA A 222 -16.76 34.83 15.50
N LYS A 223 -17.04 34.93 16.81
CA LYS A 223 -16.36 34.17 17.86
C LYS A 223 -17.05 32.82 18.00
N TYR A 224 -16.42 31.77 17.46
CA TYR A 224 -16.83 30.41 17.73
C TYR A 224 -16.01 29.88 18.91
N ALA A 225 -16.67 29.23 19.87
CA ALA A 225 -15.95 28.54 20.92
C ALA A 225 -14.97 27.54 20.28
N PRO A 226 -13.70 27.49 20.70
CA PRO A 226 -12.75 26.54 20.15
C PRO A 226 -13.31 25.13 20.29
N ARG A 227 -13.06 24.28 19.28
CA ARG A 227 -13.37 22.85 19.28
C ARG A 227 -12.77 22.20 20.53
N GLY A 228 -13.53 22.17 21.61
CA GLY A 228 -13.23 21.34 22.75
C GLY A 228 -13.42 19.90 22.29
N HIS A 229 -12.32 19.17 22.13
CA HIS A 229 -12.37 17.72 22.21
C HIS A 229 -13.15 17.38 23.48
N ARG A 230 -14.38 16.92 23.31
CA ARG A 230 -15.28 16.50 24.40
C ARG A 230 -14.80 15.13 24.91
N GLY A 231 -13.54 15.03 25.30
CA GLY A 231 -12.91 13.86 25.89
C GLY A 231 -13.42 13.54 27.30
N SER A 232 -14.24 14.41 27.90
CA SER A 232 -14.82 14.16 29.21
C SER A 232 -15.85 13.03 29.24
N SER A 233 -16.54 12.71 28.14
CA SER A 233 -17.62 11.71 28.19
C SER A 233 -17.09 10.29 28.45
N LEU A 234 -15.90 9.96 27.95
CA LEU A 234 -15.30 8.63 28.13
C LEU A 234 -14.82 8.44 29.57
N PHE A 235 -14.18 9.45 30.15
CA PHE A 235 -13.74 9.41 31.56
C PHE A 235 -14.90 9.21 32.54
N TRP A 236 -16.02 9.93 32.36
CA TRP A 236 -17.19 9.75 33.22
C TRP A 236 -17.87 8.39 33.04
N SER A 237 -17.84 7.82 31.83
CA SER A 237 -18.35 6.47 31.56
C SER A 237 -17.53 5.38 32.24
N PHE A 238 -16.19 5.46 32.18
CA PHE A 238 -15.32 4.47 32.83
C PHE A 238 -15.45 4.52 34.36
N VAL A 239 -15.58 5.72 34.93
CA VAL A 239 -15.83 5.90 36.37
C VAL A 239 -17.15 5.26 36.78
N TRP A 240 -18.23 5.46 36.02
CA TRP A 240 -19.53 4.83 36.30
C TRP A 240 -19.49 3.30 36.19
N VAL A 241 -18.82 2.75 35.18
CA VAL A 241 -18.69 1.29 35.03
C VAL A 241 -17.90 0.69 36.21
N LEU A 242 -16.80 1.32 36.62
CA LEU A 242 -16.03 0.86 37.77
C LEU A 242 -16.84 0.89 39.07
N VAL A 243 -17.64 1.95 39.28
CA VAL A 243 -18.53 2.04 40.45
C VAL A 243 -19.56 0.91 40.45
N VAL A 244 -20.19 0.60 39.32
CA VAL A 244 -21.15 -0.50 39.21
C VAL A 244 -20.49 -1.86 39.47
N VAL A 245 -19.30 -2.10 38.93
CA VAL A 245 -18.56 -3.36 39.17
C VAL A 245 -18.22 -3.54 40.64
N VAL A 246 -17.78 -2.48 41.32
CA VAL A 246 -17.47 -2.53 42.77
C VAL A 246 -18.74 -2.82 43.58
N ILE A 247 -19.85 -2.17 43.24
CA ILE A 247 -21.14 -2.38 43.92
C ILE A 247 -21.63 -3.82 43.75
N VAL A 248 -21.63 -4.35 42.51
CA VAL A 248 -22.07 -5.72 42.24
C VAL A 248 -21.14 -6.74 42.91
N SER A 249 -19.83 -6.50 42.93
CA SER A 249 -18.87 -7.38 43.60
C SER A 249 -19.06 -7.37 45.12
N PHE A 250 -19.36 -6.21 45.70
CA PHE A 250 -19.63 -6.08 47.14
C PHE A 250 -20.92 -6.81 47.51
N PHE A 251 -22.02 -6.56 46.78
CA PHE A 251 -23.29 -7.24 47.03
C PHE A 251 -23.21 -8.75 46.74
N GLY A 252 -22.49 -9.15 45.69
CA GLY A 252 -22.24 -10.56 45.37
C GLY A 252 -21.40 -11.26 46.44
N SER A 253 -20.40 -10.58 47.01
CA SER A 253 -19.60 -11.12 48.12
C SER A 253 -20.39 -11.24 49.41
N VAL A 254 -21.25 -10.26 49.72
CA VAL A 254 -22.14 -10.33 50.88
C VAL A 254 -23.14 -11.47 50.71
N ALA A 255 -23.79 -11.58 49.55
CA ALA A 255 -24.70 -12.68 49.23
C ALA A 255 -23.98 -14.03 49.24
N TYR A 256 -22.75 -14.11 48.74
CA TYR A 256 -21.94 -15.32 48.80
C TYR A 256 -21.63 -15.71 50.24
N CYS A 257 -21.27 -14.77 51.11
CA CYS A 257 -21.02 -15.05 52.52
C CYS A 257 -22.29 -15.49 53.26
N THR A 258 -23.45 -14.90 52.98
CA THR A 258 -24.71 -15.28 53.63
C THR A 258 -25.27 -16.61 53.11
N LEU A 259 -25.16 -16.88 51.81
CA LEU A 259 -25.65 -18.12 51.20
C LEU A 259 -24.67 -19.30 51.36
N ARG A 260 -23.40 -19.04 51.71
CA ARG A 260 -22.42 -20.09 51.97
C ARG A 260 -22.61 -20.75 53.33
N ASP A 261 -23.28 -20.10 54.28
CA ASP A 261 -23.67 -20.71 55.56
C ASP A 261 -24.70 -21.85 55.34
N ASP A 262 -25.63 -21.68 54.39
CA ASP A 262 -26.68 -22.68 54.08
C ASP A 262 -26.18 -23.90 53.26
N ARG A 263 -24.96 -23.85 52.69
CA ARG A 263 -24.46 -24.87 51.76
C ARG A 263 -23.71 -26.05 52.39
N ASN A 264 -23.70 -26.17 53.72
CA ASN A 264 -23.10 -27.33 54.40
C ASN A 264 -23.98 -28.60 54.35
N GLN A 265 -25.15 -28.56 53.71
CA GLN A 265 -25.99 -29.73 53.47
C GLN A 265 -26.15 -29.96 51.96
N ILE A 266 -25.21 -30.70 51.37
CA ILE A 266 -25.33 -31.18 49.99
C ILE A 266 -25.88 -32.61 50.04
N ASP A 267 -27.16 -32.78 49.70
CA ASP A 267 -27.73 -34.09 49.39
C ASP A 267 -27.21 -34.55 48.02
N TYR A 268 -26.62 -35.74 47.99
CA TYR A 268 -26.17 -36.39 46.75
C TYR A 268 -27.32 -37.17 46.14
N THR A 269 -27.71 -36.85 44.91
CA THR A 269 -28.57 -37.69 44.07
C THR A 269 -27.81 -38.96 43.65
N PRO A 270 -28.34 -40.18 43.87
CA PRO A 270 -27.64 -41.40 43.49
C PRO A 270 -27.70 -41.64 41.97
N LEU A 271 -26.59 -42.12 41.39
CA LEU A 271 -26.51 -42.47 39.96
C LEU A 271 -27.32 -43.74 39.65
N PRO A 272 -27.91 -43.86 38.44
CA PRO A 272 -28.64 -45.05 38.02
C PRO A 272 -27.71 -46.23 37.74
N HIS A 273 -28.08 -47.41 38.27
CA HIS A 273 -27.42 -48.68 38.00
C HIS A 273 -27.89 -49.25 36.65
N TYR A 274 -26.95 -49.52 35.74
CA TYR A 274 -27.19 -50.19 34.46
C TYR A 274 -27.03 -51.71 34.61
N ASN A 275 -28.03 -52.50 34.23
CA ASN A 275 -27.99 -53.97 34.27
C ASN A 275 -27.83 -54.54 32.86
N SER A 276 -26.68 -55.14 32.58
CA SER A 276 -26.20 -55.49 31.24
C SER A 276 -26.81 -56.78 30.63
N HIS A 277 -27.97 -57.25 31.09
CA HIS A 277 -28.58 -58.49 30.59
C HIS A 277 -29.98 -58.32 30.01
N THR A 278 -30.61 -57.15 30.19
CA THR A 278 -31.92 -56.80 29.60
C THR A 278 -31.90 -55.29 29.37
N ASP A 279 -31.78 -54.85 28.13
CA ASP A 279 -31.51 -53.47 27.73
C ASP A 279 -32.75 -52.56 27.89
N GLU A 280 -33.27 -52.43 29.12
CA GLU A 280 -34.39 -51.55 29.47
C GLU A 280 -34.07 -50.71 30.72
N VAL A 281 -34.42 -49.42 30.66
CA VAL A 281 -34.26 -48.44 31.75
C VAL A 281 -35.59 -48.29 32.48
N HIS A 282 -35.66 -48.74 33.73
CA HIS A 282 -36.82 -48.50 34.60
C HIS A 282 -36.69 -47.16 35.31
N ILE A 283 -37.50 -46.18 34.90
CA ILE A 283 -37.77 -44.95 35.66
C ILE A 283 -39.04 -45.24 36.47
N LEU A 284 -38.94 -45.21 37.80
CA LEU A 284 -40.10 -45.22 38.67
C LEU A 284 -40.70 -43.82 38.66
N ASP A 285 -41.69 -43.62 37.81
CA ASP A 285 -42.64 -42.51 37.89
C ASP A 285 -43.51 -42.68 39.14
N SER A 286 -43.66 -41.61 39.91
CA SER A 286 -44.73 -41.47 40.89
C SER A 286 -45.69 -40.39 40.40
N GLU A 287 -46.88 -40.84 40.02
CA GLU A 287 -48.04 -40.06 39.59
C GLU A 287 -48.49 -39.02 40.64
N SER A 288 -48.96 -37.87 40.16
CA SER A 288 -50.20 -37.25 40.66
C SER A 288 -50.78 -36.33 39.58
N GLU A 289 -51.99 -36.67 39.18
CA GLU A 289 -52.88 -36.05 38.19
C GLU A 289 -53.28 -34.61 38.58
N ASP A 290 -53.55 -33.75 37.61
CA ASP A 290 -54.87 -33.10 37.45
C ASP A 290 -54.90 -32.18 36.22
N GLU A 291 -56.06 -32.22 35.56
CA GLU A 291 -56.40 -31.79 34.21
C GLU A 291 -56.61 -30.27 34.07
N ASP A 292 -56.38 -29.70 32.88
CA ASP A 292 -57.47 -29.04 32.14
C ASP A 292 -57.09 -28.62 30.71
N LEU A 293 -58.11 -28.67 29.87
CA LEU A 293 -58.12 -28.89 28.43
C LEU A 293 -58.41 -27.60 27.60
N VAL A 294 -57.95 -27.66 26.35
CA VAL A 294 -58.57 -27.11 25.11
C VAL A 294 -58.38 -25.63 24.75
N LEU A 295 -57.68 -25.43 23.62
CA LEU A 295 -58.07 -24.44 22.60
C LEU A 295 -57.82 -25.04 21.21
N ASP A 296 -58.92 -25.38 20.53
CA ASP A 296 -58.94 -25.95 19.19
C ASP A 296 -58.97 -24.84 18.11
N SER A 297 -58.01 -24.95 17.20
CA SER A 297 -58.03 -24.74 15.74
C SER A 297 -58.85 -23.63 15.09
N LYS A 298 -58.14 -22.81 14.31
CA LYS A 298 -58.28 -22.52 12.86
C LYS A 298 -57.82 -21.08 12.58
N GLY A 299 -57.14 -20.75 11.50
CA GLY A 299 -56.83 -21.51 10.30
C GLY A 299 -55.93 -20.67 9.39
N VAL A 300 -55.31 -21.38 8.46
CA VAL A 300 -54.51 -20.89 7.34
C VAL A 300 -55.41 -20.21 6.31
N GLU A 301 -55.06 -19.00 5.87
CA GLU A 301 -55.05 -18.61 4.45
C GLU A 301 -54.38 -17.23 4.24
N ILE A 302 -53.34 -17.24 3.38
CA ILE A 302 -52.63 -16.14 2.69
C ILE A 302 -51.77 -15.20 3.54
#